data_AF-A0AAV9AK46-F1
#
_entry.id   AF-A0AAV9AK46-F1
#
_cell.length_a   1.000
_cell.length_b   1.000
_cell.length_c   1.000
_cell.angle_alpha   90.00
_cell.angle_beta   90.00
_cell.angle_gamma   90.00
#
_symmetry.space_group_name_H-M   'P 1'
#
loop_
_entity.id
_entity.type
_entity.pdbx_description
1 polymer ?
#
loop_
_entity_poly.entity_id
_entity_poly.type
_entity_poly.pdbx_seq_one_letter_code
_entity_poly.pdbx_strand_id
1 'polypeptide(L)'
;MTIDQIIREGTSQVKTTFCSFQANIMSIENKREPYYNACKKCYSKVDMKEGVVECYKCKKIDVECNQRYILKLIVTDGEQSIKITIFDDSEMLIGCPVSEYMSMNGEKDMQSKFNRNLISCVGKKYEFYTKANKISEDDRAMGRWIAQYIERIDDVEHEDINKDDGCQNKRRKL
;
A
#
# COMPACT_ATOMS: atom_id res chain seq x y z
N MET A 1 -9.70 -8.39 12.36
CA MET A 1 -9.32 -9.82 12.36
C MET A 1 -7.80 -9.94 12.48
N THR A 2 -7.29 -11.10 12.92
CA THR A 2 -5.86 -11.42 12.79
C THR A 2 -5.53 -11.87 11.37
N ILE A 3 -4.26 -11.80 10.99
CA ILE A 3 -3.77 -12.31 9.71
C ILE A 3 -4.06 -13.82 9.58
N ASP A 4 -3.91 -14.58 10.67
CA ASP A 4 -4.21 -16.01 10.70
C ASP A 4 -5.68 -16.32 10.32
N GLN A 5 -6.60 -15.56 10.93
CA GLN A 5 -8.04 -15.70 10.67
C GLN A 5 -8.34 -15.42 9.20
N ILE A 6 -7.75 -14.36 8.65
CA ILE A 6 -7.91 -14.01 7.24
C ILE A 6 -7.37 -15.09 6.32
N ILE A 7 -6.19 -15.65 6.61
CA ILE A 7 -5.63 -16.76 5.83
C ILE A 7 -6.57 -17.96 5.82
N ARG A 8 -7.10 -18.35 6.98
CA ARG A 8 -8.04 -19.48 7.10
C ARG A 8 -9.37 -19.21 6.36
N GLU A 9 -9.88 -17.99 6.41
CA GLU A 9 -11.10 -17.63 5.70
C GLU A 9 -10.90 -17.57 4.18
N GLY A 10 -9.78 -17.03 3.69
CA GLY A 10 -9.48 -16.98 2.26
C GLY A 10 -9.25 -18.36 1.64
N THR A 11 -8.74 -19.33 2.40
CA THR A 11 -8.54 -20.71 1.92
C THR A 11 -9.83 -21.53 1.92
N SER A 12 -10.80 -21.20 2.78
CA SER A 12 -11.99 -22.04 3.02
C SER A 12 -13.22 -21.65 2.18
N GLN A 13 -13.19 -20.52 1.48
CA GLN A 13 -14.41 -19.93 0.92
C GLN A 13 -14.71 -20.29 -0.54
N VAL A 14 -15.98 -20.67 -0.78
CA VAL A 14 -16.58 -20.91 -2.12
C VAL A 14 -17.10 -19.62 -2.76
N LYS A 15 -17.35 -18.58 -1.95
CA LYS A 15 -17.84 -17.26 -2.37
C LYS A 15 -16.88 -16.17 -1.92
N THR A 16 -16.80 -15.09 -2.68
CA THR A 16 -15.98 -13.94 -2.32
C THR A 16 -16.52 -13.21 -1.09
N THR A 17 -15.67 -12.96 -0.10
CA THR A 17 -15.98 -12.15 1.09
C THR A 17 -15.04 -10.97 1.19
N PHE A 18 -15.56 -9.85 1.67
CA PHE A 18 -14.78 -8.66 2.03
C PHE A 18 -14.42 -8.76 3.51
N CYS A 19 -13.13 -8.61 3.84
CA CYS A 19 -12.66 -8.63 5.21
C CYS A 19 -11.64 -7.51 5.44
N SER A 20 -11.53 -7.05 6.69
CA SER A 20 -10.50 -6.11 7.11
C SER A 20 -9.65 -6.63 8.25
N PHE A 21 -8.40 -6.20 8.29
CA PHE A 21 -7.48 -6.45 9.38
C PHE A 21 -6.55 -5.27 9.60
N GLN A 22 -6.09 -5.15 10.83
CA GLN A 22 -5.11 -4.16 11.20
C GLN A 22 -3.73 -4.79 11.21
N ALA A 23 -2.76 -4.13 10.60
CA ALA A 23 -1.38 -4.59 10.58
C ALA A 23 -0.41 -3.41 10.47
N ASN A 24 0.82 -3.63 10.93
CA ASN A 24 1.94 -2.71 10.74
C ASN A 24 2.62 -3.00 9.42
N ILE A 25 3.02 -1.97 8.68
CA ILE A 25 3.86 -2.13 7.50
C ILE A 25 5.29 -2.43 7.94
N MET A 26 5.80 -3.62 7.63
CA MET A 26 7.17 -4.02 7.95
C MET A 26 8.16 -3.59 6.87
N SER A 27 7.78 -3.72 5.60
CA SER A 27 8.64 -3.34 4.48
C SER A 27 7.85 -3.12 3.19
N ILE A 28 8.49 -2.41 2.26
CA ILE A 28 7.97 -2.09 0.93
C ILE A 28 8.94 -2.67 -0.10
N GLU A 29 8.49 -3.68 -0.86
CA GLU A 29 9.40 -4.46 -1.70
C GLU A 29 9.83 -3.72 -2.97
N ASN A 30 8.92 -2.98 -3.62
CA ASN A 30 9.16 -2.36 -4.91
C ASN A 30 9.16 -0.83 -4.88
N LYS A 31 9.72 -0.25 -3.81
CA LYS A 31 9.80 1.21 -3.58
C LYS A 31 10.39 2.03 -4.73
N ARG A 32 11.30 1.47 -5.53
CA ARG A 32 11.96 2.18 -6.65
C ARG A 32 11.05 2.34 -7.87
N GLU A 33 10.23 1.32 -8.11
CA GLU A 33 9.31 1.25 -9.25
C GLU A 33 7.96 0.74 -8.74
N PRO A 34 7.21 1.59 -8.00
CA PRO A 34 5.92 1.21 -7.40
C PRO A 34 4.78 1.20 -8.44
N TYR A 35 5.09 0.98 -9.72
CA TYR A 35 4.14 1.10 -10.82
C TYR A 35 4.39 0.04 -11.91
N TYR A 36 3.42 -0.09 -12.80
CA TYR A 36 3.55 -0.91 -14.00
C TYR A 36 2.87 -0.22 -15.19
N ASN A 37 3.30 -0.59 -16.40
CA ASN A 37 2.61 -0.18 -17.62
C ASN A 37 1.39 -1.07 -17.82
N ALA A 38 0.22 -0.45 -18.02
CA ALA A 38 -1.05 -1.11 -18.23
C ALA A 38 -1.62 -0.76 -19.60
N CYS A 39 -2.25 -1.72 -20.26
CA CYS A 39 -2.97 -1.48 -21.51
C CYS A 39 -4.16 -0.55 -21.24
N LYS A 40 -4.31 0.55 -21.98
CA LYS A 40 -5.44 1.48 -21.79
C LYS A 40 -6.81 0.84 -22.03
N LYS A 41 -6.88 -0.23 -22.83
CA LYS A 41 -8.13 -0.93 -23.16
C LYS A 41 -8.57 -1.93 -22.10
N CYS A 42 -7.66 -2.75 -21.60
CA CYS A 42 -7.99 -3.89 -20.74
C CYS A 42 -7.34 -3.85 -19.35
N TYR A 43 -6.56 -2.80 -19.08
CA TYR A 43 -5.89 -2.51 -17.81
C TYR A 43 -4.92 -3.56 -17.31
N SER A 44 -4.66 -4.59 -18.10
CA SER A 44 -3.69 -5.63 -17.77
C SER A 44 -2.29 -5.13 -18.03
N LYS A 45 -1.33 -5.65 -17.26
CA LYS A 45 0.08 -5.36 -17.45
C LYS A 45 0.50 -5.64 -18.89
N VAL A 46 1.27 -4.73 -19.46
CA VAL A 46 1.88 -4.86 -20.78
C VAL A 46 3.39 -5.03 -20.64
N ASP A 47 3.97 -5.68 -21.64
CA ASP A 47 5.42 -5.81 -21.76
C ASP A 47 5.92 -4.81 -22.80
N MET A 48 7.05 -4.18 -22.50
CA MET A 48 7.74 -3.27 -23.40
C MET A 48 9.01 -3.96 -23.89
N LYS A 49 9.09 -4.22 -25.21
CA LYS A 49 10.28 -4.79 -25.86
C LYS A 49 10.65 -3.91 -27.04
N GLU A 50 11.86 -3.37 -27.03
CA GLU A 50 12.39 -2.55 -28.14
C GLU A 50 11.47 -1.37 -28.54
N GLY A 51 10.80 -0.76 -27.56
CA GLY A 51 9.85 0.34 -27.81
C GLY A 51 8.46 -0.10 -28.26
N VAL A 52 8.25 -1.38 -28.57
CA VAL A 52 6.93 -1.94 -28.90
C VAL A 52 6.23 -2.40 -27.62
N VAL A 53 4.98 -1.98 -27.45
CA VAL A 53 4.14 -2.35 -26.32
C VAL A 53 3.23 -3.52 -26.70
N GLU A 54 3.43 -4.67 -26.07
CA GLU A 54 2.62 -5.86 -26.29
C GLU A 54 1.63 -6.09 -25.14
N CYS A 55 0.35 -6.30 -25.47
CA CYS A 55 -0.66 -6.74 -24.52
C CYS A 55 -1.11 -8.17 -24.82
N TYR A 56 -0.65 -9.12 -24.00
CA TYR A 56 -1.03 -10.54 -24.11
C TYR A 56 -2.52 -10.79 -23.95
N LYS A 57 -3.20 -10.04 -23.07
CA LYS A 57 -4.65 -10.21 -22.87
C LYS A 57 -5.46 -9.74 -24.09
N CYS A 58 -5.05 -8.65 -24.75
CA CYS A 58 -5.69 -8.19 -25.97
C CYS A 58 -5.19 -8.92 -27.22
N LYS A 59 -4.08 -9.66 -27.14
CA LYS A 59 -3.34 -10.25 -28.28
C LYS A 59 -3.01 -9.20 -29.34
N LYS A 60 -2.52 -8.04 -28.90
CA LYS A 60 -2.17 -6.90 -29.77
C LYS A 60 -0.78 -6.38 -29.42
N ILE A 61 -0.05 -6.01 -30.48
CA ILE A 61 1.20 -5.24 -30.43
C ILE A 61 0.91 -3.77 -30.67
N ASP A 62 1.86 -2.91 -30.34
CA ASP A 62 1.78 -1.46 -30.49
C ASP A 62 0.52 -0.85 -29.87
N VAL A 63 0.22 -1.28 -28.63
CA VAL A 63 -0.95 -0.76 -27.90
C VAL A 63 -0.61 0.48 -27.11
N GLU A 64 -1.57 1.40 -27.02
CA GLU A 64 -1.47 2.48 -26.04
C GLU A 64 -1.47 1.93 -24.60
N CYS A 65 -0.58 2.49 -23.78
CA CYS A 65 -0.49 2.17 -22.36
C CYS A 65 -0.53 3.41 -21.48
N ASN A 66 -0.86 3.19 -20.20
CA ASN A 66 -0.77 4.17 -19.13
C ASN A 66 -0.11 3.53 -17.91
N GLN A 67 0.54 4.32 -17.09
CA GLN A 67 1.10 3.85 -15.82
C GLN A 67 -0.01 3.69 -14.79
N ARG A 68 0.12 2.68 -13.94
CA ARG A 68 -0.74 2.42 -12.78
C ARG A 68 0.12 2.00 -11.60
N TYR A 69 -0.29 2.35 -10.38
CA TYR A 69 0.47 1.93 -9.23
C TYR A 69 0.27 0.45 -8.92
N ILE A 70 1.32 -0.13 -8.36
CA ILE A 70 1.32 -1.44 -7.74
C ILE A 70 2.35 -1.40 -6.62
N LEU A 71 1.91 -1.37 -5.37
CA LEU A 71 2.78 -1.39 -4.20
C LEU A 71 2.70 -2.76 -3.54
N LYS A 72 3.85 -3.37 -3.26
CA LYS A 72 3.97 -4.65 -2.58
C LYS A 72 4.53 -4.43 -1.19
N LEU A 73 3.74 -4.81 -0.19
CA LEU A 73 4.06 -4.62 1.23
C LEU A 73 4.21 -5.96 1.91
N ILE A 74 5.10 -6.01 2.90
CA ILE A 74 5.07 -7.03 3.94
C ILE A 74 4.45 -6.38 5.17
N VAL A 75 3.40 -6.98 5.71
CA VAL A 75 2.65 -6.45 6.87
C VAL A 75 2.58 -7.50 7.97
N THR A 76 2.49 -7.06 9.22
CA THR A 76 2.38 -7.96 10.39
C THR A 76 1.36 -7.47 11.40
N ASP A 77 0.63 -8.39 12.01
CA ASP A 77 -0.22 -8.14 13.18
C ASP A 77 0.51 -8.41 14.52
N GLY A 78 1.81 -8.74 14.47
CA GLY A 78 2.64 -9.09 15.61
C GLY A 78 2.85 -10.60 15.78
N GLU A 79 1.93 -11.43 15.26
CA GLU A 79 2.03 -12.89 15.33
C GLU A 79 2.42 -13.50 13.98
N GLN A 80 1.83 -12.98 12.91
CA GLN A 80 2.10 -13.44 11.55
C GLN A 80 2.45 -12.30 10.62
N SER A 81 3.02 -12.64 9.47
CA SER A 81 3.33 -11.68 8.42
C SER A 81 2.87 -12.19 7.07
N ILE A 82 2.28 -11.31 6.27
CA ILE A 82 1.84 -11.62 4.90
C ILE A 82 2.34 -10.59 3.91
N LYS A 83 2.41 -11.02 2.65
CA LYS A 83 2.59 -10.12 1.52
C LYS A 83 1.23 -9.63 1.03
N ILE A 84 1.07 -8.32 0.92
CA ILE A 84 -0.12 -7.68 0.37
C ILE A 84 0.24 -6.76 -0.79
N THR A 85 -0.59 -6.76 -1.82
CA THR A 85 -0.47 -5.87 -2.98
C THR A 85 -1.58 -4.84 -2.96
N ILE A 86 -1.24 -3.58 -3.19
CA ILE A 86 -2.17 -2.46 -3.32
C ILE A 86 -1.97 -1.85 -4.72
N PHE A 87 -3.05 -1.53 -5.41
CA PHE A 87 -3.00 -0.90 -6.73
C PHE A 87 -3.04 0.63 -6.59
N ASP A 88 -3.94 1.31 -7.29
CA ASP A 88 -3.97 2.77 -7.36
C ASP A 88 -4.23 3.43 -5.99
N ASP A 89 -4.89 2.75 -5.05
CA ASP A 89 -5.03 3.22 -3.65
C ASP A 89 -3.71 3.43 -2.91
N SER A 90 -2.59 2.92 -3.45
CA SER A 90 -1.26 3.25 -2.93
C SER A 90 -0.88 4.73 -3.11
N GLU A 91 -1.65 5.51 -3.88
CA GLU A 91 -1.60 6.99 -3.89
C GLU A 91 -1.61 7.58 -2.47
N MET A 92 -2.36 6.97 -1.54
CA MET A 92 -2.42 7.43 -0.14
C MET A 92 -1.08 7.30 0.59
N LEU A 93 -0.27 6.29 0.26
CA LEU A 93 1.04 6.05 0.87
C LEU A 93 2.15 6.81 0.15
N ILE A 94 2.04 6.93 -1.17
CA ILE A 94 3.02 7.64 -2.01
C ILE A 94 2.85 9.16 -1.85
N GLY A 95 1.61 9.63 -1.72
CA GLY A 95 1.24 11.02 -1.51
C GLY A 95 1.04 11.83 -2.80
N CYS A 96 0.89 11.18 -3.95
CA CYS A 96 0.49 11.81 -5.21
C CYS A 96 -0.10 10.78 -6.19
N PRO A 97 -0.82 11.23 -7.23
CA PRO A 97 -1.26 10.39 -8.34
C PRO A 97 -0.11 9.88 -9.20
N VAL A 98 -0.33 8.73 -9.87
CA VAL A 98 0.70 8.11 -10.72
C VAL A 98 1.18 9.02 -11.85
N SER A 99 0.30 9.85 -12.41
CA SER A 99 0.64 10.82 -13.44
C SER A 99 1.63 11.89 -12.95
N GLU A 100 1.48 12.35 -11.71
CA GLU A 100 2.38 13.31 -11.08
C GLU A 100 3.74 12.66 -10.84
N TYR A 101 3.75 11.43 -10.29
CA TYR A 101 4.97 10.66 -10.08
C TYR A 101 5.77 10.43 -11.37
N MET A 102 5.10 10.15 -12.50
CA MET A 102 5.78 9.99 -13.80
C MET A 102 6.33 11.30 -14.34
N SER A 103 5.67 12.42 -14.06
CA SER A 103 6.04 13.73 -14.62
C SER A 103 7.30 14.31 -13.98
N MET A 104 7.68 13.86 -12.78
CA MET A 104 8.84 14.36 -12.03
C MET A 104 10.18 13.74 -12.46
N ASN A 105 10.35 13.55 -13.78
CA ASN A 105 11.50 12.96 -14.46
C ASN A 105 12.85 13.56 -13.98
N GLY A 106 13.46 12.94 -12.95
CA GLY A 106 14.76 13.34 -12.42
C GLY A 106 14.91 13.13 -10.91
N GLU A 107 13.83 13.22 -10.14
CA GLU A 107 13.85 12.98 -8.69
C GLU A 107 13.51 11.52 -8.36
N LYS A 108 14.11 10.57 -9.08
CA LYS A 108 14.10 9.14 -8.69
C LYS A 108 15.11 8.84 -7.57
N ASP A 109 15.66 9.90 -6.97
CA ASP A 109 16.63 9.77 -5.92
C ASP A 109 15.97 9.19 -4.65
N MET A 110 16.73 8.43 -3.86
CA MET A 110 16.26 7.90 -2.57
C MET A 110 15.81 9.01 -1.61
N GLN A 111 16.16 10.26 -1.92
CA GLN A 111 15.80 11.46 -1.18
C GLN A 111 14.51 12.14 -1.66
N SER A 112 13.85 11.66 -2.71
CA SER A 112 12.60 12.28 -3.20
C SER A 112 11.51 12.23 -2.13
N LYS A 113 10.61 13.23 -2.17
CA LYS A 113 9.48 13.34 -1.25
C LYS A 113 8.68 12.03 -1.16
N PHE A 114 8.48 11.34 -2.29
CA PHE A 114 7.74 10.08 -2.37
C PHE A 114 8.43 8.92 -1.65
N ASN A 115 9.75 8.80 -1.81
CA ASN A 115 10.52 7.80 -1.07
C ASN A 115 10.44 8.06 0.44
N ARG A 116 10.52 9.33 0.86
CA ARG A 116 10.35 9.70 2.27
C ARG A 116 8.95 9.35 2.79
N ASN A 117 7.91 9.63 2.01
CA ASN A 117 6.54 9.26 2.36
C ASN A 117 6.40 7.76 2.58
N LEU A 118 6.85 6.95 1.62
CA LEU A 118 6.84 5.49 1.71
C LEU A 118 7.64 4.97 2.93
N ILE A 119 8.86 5.48 3.14
CA ILE A 119 9.68 5.10 4.30
C ILE A 119 8.97 5.48 5.60
N SER A 120 8.32 6.64 5.67
CA SER A 120 7.59 7.09 6.85
C SER A 120 6.37 6.22 7.16
N CYS A 121 5.90 5.40 6.22
CA CYS A 121 4.81 4.45 6.45
C CYS A 121 5.27 3.18 7.17
N VAL A 122 6.56 2.85 7.09
CA VAL A 122 7.12 1.65 7.73
C VAL A 122 7.05 1.79 9.25
N GLY A 123 6.64 0.71 9.93
CA GLY A 123 6.43 0.66 11.37
C GLY A 123 5.09 1.22 11.85
N LYS A 124 4.30 1.86 10.97
CA LYS A 124 2.98 2.40 11.32
C LYS A 124 1.87 1.37 11.07
N LYS A 125 0.79 1.52 11.83
CA LYS A 125 -0.39 0.67 11.80
C LYS A 125 -1.43 1.19 10.80
N TYR A 126 -2.02 0.26 10.05
CA TYR A 126 -3.05 0.53 9.06
C TYR A 126 -4.16 -0.51 9.14
N GLU A 127 -5.37 -0.13 8.74
CA GLU A 127 -6.43 -1.07 8.41
C GLU A 127 -6.42 -1.36 6.91
N PHE A 128 -6.35 -2.64 6.56
CA PHE A 128 -6.36 -3.13 5.19
C PHE A 128 -7.70 -3.78 4.89
N TYR A 129 -8.36 -3.32 3.83
CA TYR A 129 -9.63 -3.88 3.37
C TYR A 129 -9.36 -4.76 2.16
N THR A 130 -9.58 -6.07 2.29
CA THR A 130 -9.23 -7.05 1.26
C THR A 130 -10.46 -7.79 0.74
N LYS A 131 -10.33 -8.27 -0.50
CA LYS A 131 -11.27 -9.21 -1.09
C LYS A 131 -10.66 -10.60 -1.02
N ALA A 132 -11.19 -11.47 -0.18
CA ALA A 132 -10.81 -12.88 -0.19
C ALA A 132 -11.33 -13.51 -1.48
N ASN A 133 -10.43 -13.78 -2.43
CA ASN A 133 -10.76 -14.55 -3.63
C ASN A 133 -10.47 -16.02 -3.38
N LYS A 134 -11.20 -16.90 -4.08
CA LYS A 134 -10.92 -18.34 -4.09
C LYS A 134 -9.45 -18.53 -4.49
N ILE A 135 -8.65 -19.10 -3.59
CA ILE A 135 -7.29 -19.52 -3.91
C ILE A 135 -7.44 -20.57 -5.01
N SER A 136 -7.02 -20.25 -6.24
CA SER A 136 -6.88 -21.25 -7.28
C SER A 136 -5.83 -22.26 -6.82
N GLU A 137 -6.01 -23.55 -7.10
CA GLU A 137 -5.09 -24.67 -6.79
C GLU A 137 -3.66 -24.53 -7.37
N ASP A 138 -3.32 -23.39 -7.95
CA ASP A 138 -1.96 -23.01 -8.28
C ASP A 138 -1.28 -22.55 -6.99
N ASP A 139 -0.26 -23.27 -6.51
CA ASP A 139 0.58 -22.90 -5.36
C ASP A 139 1.14 -21.46 -5.47
N ARG A 140 1.19 -20.87 -6.68
CA ARG A 140 1.54 -19.46 -6.93
C ARG A 140 0.46 -18.44 -6.52
N ALA A 141 -0.74 -18.90 -6.18
CA ALA A 141 -1.89 -18.12 -5.70
C ALA A 141 -2.02 -18.12 -4.17
N MET A 142 -1.35 -19.06 -3.49
CA MET A 142 -1.11 -19.01 -2.05
C MET A 142 -0.26 -17.76 -1.76
N GLY A 143 -0.90 -16.66 -1.33
CA GLY A 143 -0.18 -15.45 -0.89
C GLY A 143 -0.27 -14.21 -1.78
N ARG A 144 -1.29 -14.07 -2.65
CA ARG A 144 -1.61 -12.76 -3.25
C ARG A 144 -2.82 -12.13 -2.57
N TRP A 145 -2.61 -11.62 -1.37
CA TRP A 145 -3.56 -10.72 -0.74
C TRP A 145 -3.56 -9.41 -1.51
N ILE A 146 -4.74 -8.98 -1.95
CA ILE A 146 -4.92 -7.69 -2.61
C ILE A 146 -5.79 -6.85 -1.69
N ALA A 147 -5.23 -5.75 -1.21
CA ALA A 147 -6.02 -4.72 -0.54
C ALA A 147 -6.72 -3.89 -1.61
N GLN A 148 -8.03 -3.75 -1.45
CA GLN A 148 -8.85 -2.85 -2.23
C GLN A 148 -8.83 -1.44 -1.70
N TYR A 149 -8.52 -1.26 -0.41
CA TYR A 149 -8.42 0.03 0.26
C TYR A 149 -7.53 -0.10 1.50
N ILE A 150 -6.93 1.01 1.92
CA ILE A 150 -6.07 1.10 3.10
C ILE A 150 -6.35 2.41 3.85
N GLU A 151 -6.36 2.35 5.18
CA GLU A 151 -6.54 3.51 6.04
C GLU A 151 -5.48 3.53 7.14
N ARG A 152 -4.91 4.70 7.41
CA ARG A 152 -3.95 4.86 8.51
C ARG A 152 -4.69 4.90 9.82
N ILE A 153 -4.22 4.12 10.79
CA ILE A 153 -4.69 4.21 12.17
C ILE A 153 -3.68 5.08 12.90
N ASP A 154 -4.08 6.30 13.24
CA ASP A 154 -3.29 7.15 14.11
C ASP A 154 -3.55 6.73 15.57
N ASP A 155 -2.48 6.50 16.31
CA ASP A 155 -2.57 6.31 17.75
C ASP A 155 -3.04 7.65 18.35
N VAL A 156 -4.23 7.67 18.94
CA VAL A 156 -4.67 8.83 19.72
C VAL A 156 -3.73 8.92 20.91
N GLU A 157 -2.78 9.86 20.87
CA GLU A 157 -2.02 10.23 22.06
C GLU A 157 -3.03 10.68 23.13
N HIS A 158 -3.12 9.93 24.23
CA HIS A 158 -3.74 10.46 25.43
C HIS A 158 -2.86 11.61 25.91
N GLU A 159 -3.31 12.86 25.70
CA GLU A 159 -2.74 14.00 26.40
C GLU A 159 -2.91 13.76 27.90
N ASP A 160 -1.83 13.39 28.58
CA ASP A 160 -1.74 13.46 30.03
C ASP A 160 -1.87 14.94 30.42
N ILE A 161 -3.08 15.37 30.75
CA ILE A 161 -3.34 16.67 31.36
C ILE A 161 -2.72 16.62 32.76
N ASN A 162 -1.43 16.96 32.85
CA ASN A 162 -0.81 17.36 34.10
C ASN A 162 -1.50 18.63 34.59
N LYS A 163 -2.46 18.44 35.50
CA LYS A 163 -2.94 19.51 36.38
C LYS A 163 -1.84 19.80 37.38
N ASP A 164 -0.90 20.66 37.02
CA ASP A 164 -0.08 21.35 38.02
C ASP A 164 -0.80 22.62 38.45
N ASP A 165 -1.41 22.52 39.62
CA ASP A 165 -1.95 23.61 40.42
C ASP A 165 -0.84 24.61 40.77
N GLY A 166 -1.19 25.89 40.69
CA GLY A 166 -0.24 26.99 40.68
C GLY A 166 0.51 27.25 41.99
N CYS A 167 1.57 28.06 41.86
CA CYS A 167 1.92 29.01 42.91
C CYS A 167 2.54 30.26 42.28
N GLN A 168 1.81 31.37 42.38
CA GLN A 168 2.26 32.71 42.04
C GLN A 168 3.43 33.11 42.95
N ASN A 169 4.44 33.78 42.39
CA ASN A 169 5.19 34.74 43.18
C ASN A 169 5.50 36.02 42.40
N LYS A 170 4.77 37.06 42.80
CA LYS A 170 5.01 38.46 42.48
C LYS A 170 6.38 38.88 42.98
N ARG A 171 7.24 39.42 42.12
CA ARG A 171 8.16 40.50 42.52
C ARG A 171 8.23 41.58 41.43
N ARG A 172 7.57 42.70 41.74
CA ARG A 172 7.86 44.03 41.18
C ARG A 172 9.29 44.42 41.56
N LYS A 173 10.02 45.08 40.66
CA LYS A 173 10.35 46.52 40.74
C LYS A 173 11.29 46.94 39.60
N LEU A 174 10.85 48.03 38.94
CA LEU A 174 11.56 49.12 38.27
C LEU A 174 12.58 48.76 37.18
#